data_AF-A0A2C9SWQ6-F1
#
_entry.id   AF-A0A2C9SWQ6-F1
#
_cell.length_a   1.000
_cell.length_b   1.000
_cell.length_c   1.000
_cell.angle_alpha   90.00
_cell.angle_beta   90.00
_cell.angle_gamma   90.00
#
_symmetry.space_group_name_H-M   'P 1'
#
loop_
_entity.id
_entity.type
_entity.pdbx_description
1 polymer ?
#
loop_
_entity_poly.entity_id
_entity_poly.type
_entity_poly.pdbx_seq_one_letter_code
_entity_poly.pdbx_strand_id
1 'polypeptide(L)'
;MGALRFVWQRVLAFDRIGSRIPQLIQIWLLELFFALPLAFFIGKVIDIHGAFGVPGTGESLGGTFWGALVVALIAGFFFVRGLVRPRIVEGTWAPVVKVDIGDFTVFGANNRARVTYLYLSSHPSYALLLLITAPIPAVMLAATTNQGDSTFYWRITGIVGLAILGAMAAARVLAWYVFRFGRAQLDDQLAGLAVSPRRLAWEIAWKPVLMLVVLMYAIVCIPLAWMWIAEKRTIAHLPEATVADIGHAGEYRRVQGRPASEPVYWAPRGTGRGGNNYAGAGILVDLADGGQALLLAESMSVADFRGVMARTGSGELRATGKVIDEITADQRRYYGFDPDAFAAPPPGGRVLLLLSYP
;
A
#
# COMPACT_ATOMS: atom_id res chain seq x y z
N MET A 1 -8.06 -0.01 35.69
CA MET A 1 -7.38 1.25 35.29
C MET A 1 -5.88 1.31 35.63
N GLY A 2 -5.41 0.75 36.76
CA GLY A 2 -3.98 0.81 37.14
C GLY A 2 -3.00 0.11 36.19
N ALA A 3 -3.35 -1.07 35.66
CA ALA A 3 -2.52 -1.78 34.68
C ALA A 3 -2.42 -1.03 33.33
N LEU A 4 -3.53 -0.44 32.87
CA LEU A 4 -3.57 0.40 31.66
C LEU A 4 -2.73 1.67 31.85
N ARG A 5 -2.84 2.35 33.00
CA ARG A 5 -1.96 3.48 33.35
C ARG A 5 -0.49 3.06 33.46
N PHE A 6 -0.19 1.90 34.02
CA PHE A 6 1.18 1.40 34.13
C PHE A 6 1.78 1.08 32.76
N VAL A 7 1.02 0.41 31.88
CA VAL A 7 1.43 0.15 30.50
C VAL A 7 1.58 1.47 29.74
N TRP A 8 0.64 2.41 29.89
CA TRP A 8 0.65 3.72 29.24
C TRP A 8 1.81 4.61 29.69
N GLN A 9 2.07 4.70 31.00
CA GLN A 9 3.03 5.65 31.58
C GLN A 9 4.44 5.09 31.74
N ARG A 10 4.59 3.77 31.99
CA ARG A 10 5.89 3.14 32.27
C ARG A 10 6.41 2.24 31.15
N VAL A 11 5.54 1.45 30.51
CA VAL A 11 5.96 0.53 29.44
C VAL A 11 6.04 1.26 28.09
N LEU A 12 5.04 2.07 27.76
CA LEU A 12 4.96 2.83 26.51
C LEU A 12 5.43 4.29 26.65
N ALA A 13 5.61 4.80 27.87
CA ALA A 13 6.03 6.17 28.15
C ALA A 13 5.27 7.24 27.31
N PHE A 14 3.98 7.03 27.05
CA PHE A 14 3.17 7.86 26.15
C PHE A 14 3.15 9.33 26.58
N ASP A 15 3.20 9.63 27.88
CA ASP A 15 3.18 10.99 28.42
C ASP A 15 4.46 11.79 28.02
N ARG A 16 5.61 11.13 27.84
CA ARG A 16 6.87 11.76 27.42
C ARG A 16 7.07 11.79 25.91
N ILE A 17 6.36 10.92 25.19
CA ILE A 17 6.52 10.69 23.74
C ILE A 17 5.42 11.40 22.95
N GLY A 18 4.19 11.42 23.49
CA GLY A 18 3.05 12.10 22.93
C GLY A 18 3.29 13.59 22.71
N SER A 19 4.13 14.22 23.55
CA SER A 19 4.55 15.61 23.36
C SER A 19 5.37 15.85 22.10
N ARG A 20 6.07 14.83 21.58
CA ARG A 20 6.92 14.92 20.38
C ARG A 20 6.24 14.44 19.11
N ILE A 21 5.11 13.73 19.22
CA ILE A 21 4.33 13.27 18.07
C ILE A 21 4.00 14.43 17.11
N PRO A 22 3.55 15.62 17.56
CA PRO A 22 3.26 16.73 16.65
C PRO A 22 4.45 17.13 15.78
N GLN A 23 5.67 17.16 16.34
CA GLN A 23 6.88 17.52 15.61
C GLN A 23 7.32 16.42 14.64
N LEU A 24 7.25 15.15 15.04
CA LEU A 24 7.52 14.04 14.12
C LEU A 24 6.51 14.00 12.97
N ILE A 25 5.23 14.30 13.24
CA ILE A 25 4.19 14.43 12.22
C ILE A 25 4.49 15.61 11.29
N GLN A 26 4.92 16.77 11.81
CA GLN A 26 5.29 17.91 10.97
C GLN A 26 6.44 17.58 10.01
N ILE A 27 7.50 16.91 10.51
CA ILE A 27 8.62 16.46 9.68
C ILE A 27 8.12 15.46 8.63
N TRP A 28 7.32 14.48 9.05
CA TRP A 28 6.76 13.48 8.16
C TRP A 28 5.85 14.11 7.09
N LEU A 29 4.99 15.08 7.44
CA LEU A 29 4.11 15.77 6.49
C LEU A 29 4.92 16.56 5.45
N LEU A 30 5.99 17.24 5.88
CA LEU A 30 6.88 17.93 4.94
C LEU A 30 7.50 16.94 3.94
N GLU A 31 7.98 15.80 4.44
CA GLU A 31 8.55 14.74 3.61
C GLU A 31 7.52 14.09 2.70
N LEU A 32 6.29 13.90 3.18
CA LEU A 32 5.15 13.40 2.42
C LEU A 32 4.81 14.34 1.26
N PHE A 33 4.72 15.64 1.52
CA PHE A 33 4.46 16.68 0.51
C PHE A 33 5.62 16.92 -0.43
N PHE A 34 6.83 16.48 -0.08
CA PHE A 34 7.92 16.41 -1.04
C PHE A 34 7.82 15.15 -1.91
N ALA A 35 7.76 13.98 -1.28
CA ALA A 35 7.91 12.69 -1.95
C ALA A 35 6.72 12.34 -2.85
N LEU A 36 5.50 12.41 -2.34
CA LEU A 36 4.33 11.94 -3.10
C LEU A 36 3.99 12.86 -4.28
N PRO A 37 3.91 14.20 -4.13
CA PRO A 37 3.63 15.07 -5.27
C PRO A 37 4.71 14.98 -6.35
N LEU A 38 5.98 14.84 -5.97
CA LEU A 38 7.07 14.60 -6.92
C LEU A 38 6.92 13.25 -7.64
N ALA A 39 6.57 12.19 -6.91
CA ALA A 39 6.33 10.88 -7.48
C ALA A 39 5.18 10.90 -8.49
N PHE A 40 4.05 11.55 -8.15
CA PHE A 40 2.90 11.70 -9.04
C PHE A 40 3.24 12.51 -10.30
N PHE A 41 4.02 13.59 -10.15
CA PHE A 41 4.46 14.39 -11.29
C PHE A 41 5.35 13.58 -12.23
N ILE A 42 6.44 13.00 -11.72
CA ILE A 42 7.37 12.20 -12.53
C ILE A 42 6.65 10.97 -13.11
N GLY A 43 5.81 10.32 -12.30
CA GLY A 43 4.96 9.21 -12.73
C GLY A 43 4.11 9.60 -13.92
N LYS A 44 3.45 10.76 -13.89
CA LYS A 44 2.65 11.25 -15.03
C LYS A 44 3.51 11.64 -16.23
N VAL A 45 4.71 12.17 -16.04
CA VAL A 45 5.63 12.44 -17.16
C VAL A 45 5.99 11.13 -17.87
N ILE A 46 6.37 10.09 -17.14
CA ILE A 46 6.68 8.78 -17.72
C ILE A 46 5.43 8.16 -18.35
N ASP A 47 4.28 8.32 -17.71
CA ASP A 47 2.97 7.86 -18.20
C ASP A 47 2.62 8.39 -19.60
N ILE A 48 2.87 9.67 -19.83
CA ILE A 48 2.60 10.36 -21.10
C ILE A 48 3.50 9.83 -22.22
N HIS A 49 4.77 9.54 -21.91
CA HIS A 49 5.76 9.09 -22.90
C HIS A 49 5.77 7.57 -23.10
N GLY A 50 5.32 6.81 -22.10
CA GLY A 50 5.42 5.36 -22.05
C GLY A 50 6.78 4.89 -21.55
N ALA A 51 6.82 3.70 -20.97
CA ALA A 51 8.04 2.99 -20.61
C ALA A 51 7.74 1.49 -20.43
N PHE A 52 8.79 0.67 -20.35
CA PHE A 52 8.68 -0.78 -20.10
C PHE A 52 7.79 -1.52 -21.12
N GLY A 53 7.80 -1.07 -22.39
CA GLY A 53 6.98 -1.64 -23.46
C GLY A 53 5.51 -1.19 -23.44
N VAL A 54 5.10 -0.37 -22.47
CA VAL A 54 3.76 0.23 -22.43
C VAL A 54 3.78 1.54 -23.22
N PRO A 55 2.89 1.71 -24.22
CA PRO A 55 2.80 2.96 -24.98
C PRO A 55 2.35 4.13 -24.09
N GLY A 56 2.90 5.31 -24.36
CA GLY A 56 2.50 6.54 -23.69
C GLY A 56 1.07 6.96 -23.99
N THR A 57 0.44 7.71 -23.08
CA THR A 57 -0.91 8.26 -23.36
C THR A 57 -0.88 9.39 -24.40
N GLY A 58 0.26 10.08 -24.57
CA GLY A 58 0.37 11.25 -25.44
C GLY A 58 -0.41 12.49 -24.95
N GLU A 59 -0.97 12.43 -23.74
CA GLU A 59 -1.73 13.54 -23.16
C GLU A 59 -0.82 14.70 -22.75
N SER A 60 -1.37 15.92 -22.71
CA SER A 60 -0.69 17.05 -22.09
C SER A 60 -0.70 16.95 -20.56
N LEU A 61 0.35 17.45 -19.89
CA LEU A 61 0.37 17.59 -18.44
C LEU A 61 -0.70 18.57 -17.95
N GLY A 62 -1.71 18.04 -17.25
CA GLY A 62 -2.75 18.85 -16.62
C GLY A 62 -2.23 19.73 -15.48
N GLY A 63 -2.95 20.83 -15.19
CA GLY A 63 -2.57 21.80 -14.15
C GLY A 63 -2.38 21.21 -12.75
N THR A 64 -3.11 20.14 -12.41
CA THR A 64 -2.94 19.42 -11.13
C THR A 64 -1.53 18.87 -10.95
N PHE A 65 -0.91 18.37 -12.01
CA PHE A 65 0.46 17.83 -11.95
C PHE A 65 1.49 18.94 -11.81
N TRP A 66 1.30 20.07 -12.49
CA TRP A 66 2.12 21.26 -12.28
C TRP A 66 2.00 21.79 -10.84
N GLY A 67 0.78 21.83 -10.30
CA GLY A 67 0.55 22.17 -8.89
C GLY A 67 1.27 21.21 -7.94
N ALA A 68 1.22 19.90 -8.21
CA ALA A 68 1.95 18.89 -7.44
C ALA A 68 3.47 19.12 -7.47
N LEU A 69 4.03 19.49 -8.63
CA LEU A 69 5.44 19.86 -8.74
C LEU A 69 5.79 21.08 -7.89
N VAL A 70 4.97 22.14 -7.92
CA VAL A 70 5.20 23.35 -7.09
C VAL A 70 5.23 22.99 -5.61
N VAL A 71 4.27 22.19 -5.13
CA VAL A 71 4.24 21.72 -3.74
C VAL A 71 5.50 20.92 -3.40
N ALA A 72 5.90 19.99 -4.28
CA ALA A 72 7.11 19.20 -4.10
C ALA A 72 8.36 20.08 -4.04
N LEU A 73 8.49 21.10 -4.89
CA LEU A 73 9.65 21.99 -4.91
C LEU A 73 9.75 22.81 -3.62
N ILE A 74 8.63 23.33 -3.12
CA ILE A 74 8.60 24.08 -1.85
C ILE A 74 8.98 23.16 -0.68
N ALA A 75 8.34 22.00 -0.57
CA ALA A 75 8.63 21.05 0.50
C ALA A 75 10.07 20.49 0.40
N GLY A 76 10.52 20.19 -0.81
CA GLY A 76 11.87 19.72 -1.13
C GLY A 76 12.95 20.75 -0.77
N PHE A 77 12.70 22.05 -1.00
CA PHE A 77 13.59 23.10 -0.56
C PHE A 77 13.80 23.08 0.96
N PHE A 78 12.72 22.97 1.74
CA PHE A 78 12.83 22.90 3.20
C PHE A 78 13.49 21.60 3.67
N PHE A 79 13.23 20.47 3.01
CA PHE A 79 13.92 19.21 3.27
C PHE A 79 15.44 19.34 3.06
N VAL A 80 15.88 19.80 1.88
CA VAL A 80 17.30 19.96 1.54
C VAL A 80 17.96 20.98 2.46
N ARG A 81 17.31 22.12 2.71
CA ARG A 81 17.79 23.13 3.65
C ARG A 81 17.98 22.55 5.05
N GLY A 82 17.04 21.72 5.50
CA GLY A 82 17.10 21.04 6.80
C GLY A 82 18.27 20.07 6.91
N LEU A 83 18.66 19.41 5.81
CA LEU A 83 19.84 18.54 5.75
C LEU A 83 21.16 19.32 5.77
N VAL A 84 21.26 20.39 5.00
CA VAL A 84 22.51 21.15 4.83
C VAL A 84 22.80 22.08 6.01
N ARG A 85 21.75 22.67 6.60
CA ARG A 85 21.86 23.63 7.72
C ARG A 85 21.02 23.17 8.91
N PRO A 86 21.43 22.09 9.59
CA PRO A 86 20.63 21.57 10.67
C PRO A 86 20.66 22.49 11.88
N ARG A 87 19.57 22.48 12.64
CA ARG A 87 19.40 23.31 13.84
C ARG A 87 18.87 22.46 14.97
N ILE A 88 19.33 22.72 16.19
CA ILE A 88 18.59 22.35 17.39
C ILE A 88 17.46 23.36 17.51
N VAL A 89 16.24 22.86 17.53
CA VAL A 89 15.04 23.70 17.67
C VAL A 89 14.35 23.30 18.96
N GLU A 90 13.98 24.30 19.76
CA GLU A 90 13.11 24.14 20.90
C GLU A 90 11.66 24.20 20.42
N GLY A 91 10.99 23.05 20.44
CA GLY A 91 9.57 22.94 20.15
C GLY A 91 8.77 23.11 21.43
N THR A 92 7.73 23.94 21.38
CA THR A 92 6.71 23.99 22.44
C THR A 92 5.37 23.58 21.86
N TRP A 93 4.65 22.71 22.57
CA TRP A 93 3.31 22.31 22.19
C TRP A 93 2.39 22.37 23.40
N ALA A 94 1.19 22.92 23.22
CA ALA A 94 0.14 22.95 24.23
C ALA A 94 -1.12 22.29 23.66
N PRO A 95 -1.75 21.34 24.38
CA PRO A 95 -2.97 20.70 23.91
C PRO A 95 -4.09 21.72 23.79
N VAL A 96 -4.86 21.65 22.71
CA VAL A 96 -6.06 22.46 22.53
C VAL A 96 -7.18 21.82 23.34
N VAL A 97 -7.78 22.60 24.25
CA VAL A 97 -8.95 22.19 25.02
C VAL A 97 -10.17 22.95 24.52
N LYS A 98 -11.28 22.22 24.47
CA LYS A 98 -12.60 22.76 24.19
C LYS A 98 -13.20 23.25 25.52
N VAL A 99 -13.70 24.49 25.54
CA VAL A 99 -14.50 25.03 26.63
C VAL A 99 -15.78 25.61 26.04
N ASP A 100 -16.92 25.15 26.54
CA ASP A 100 -18.21 25.71 26.18
C ASP A 100 -18.53 26.86 27.16
N ILE A 101 -18.77 28.05 26.61
CA ILE A 101 -19.11 29.27 27.36
C ILE A 101 -20.45 29.78 26.83
N GLY A 102 -21.53 29.47 27.54
CA GLY A 102 -22.89 29.73 27.05
C GLY A 102 -23.15 28.96 25.76
N ASP A 103 -23.62 29.65 24.73
CA ASP A 103 -23.91 29.07 23.41
C ASP A 103 -22.69 28.94 22.49
N PHE A 104 -21.50 29.33 22.95
CA PHE A 104 -20.27 29.33 22.14
C PHE A 104 -19.29 28.26 22.59
N THR A 105 -18.81 27.46 21.64
CA THR A 105 -17.65 26.59 21.83
C THR A 105 -16.37 27.35 21.50
N VAL A 106 -15.50 27.55 22.51
CA VAL A 106 -14.20 28.18 22.34
C VAL A 106 -13.09 27.13 22.44
N PHE A 107 -12.20 27.11 21.45
CA PHE A 107 -10.99 26.29 21.46
C PHE A 107 -9.81 27.13 21.94
N GLY A 108 -9.17 26.71 23.04
CA GLY A 108 -8.04 27.41 23.63
C GLY A 108 -6.86 26.49 23.86
N ALA A 109 -5.63 26.98 23.66
CA ALA A 109 -4.43 26.23 24.01
C ALA A 109 -4.29 26.17 25.55
N ASN A 110 -4.23 24.96 26.11
CA ASN A 110 -3.98 24.75 27.53
C ASN A 110 -2.49 24.96 27.86
N ASN A 111 -2.15 26.21 28.14
CA ASN A 111 -0.77 26.59 28.46
C ASN A 111 -0.23 25.93 29.75
N ARG A 112 -1.10 25.43 30.65
CA ARG A 112 -0.66 24.69 31.85
C ARG A 112 -0.16 23.28 31.54
N ALA A 113 -0.58 22.71 30.41
CA ALA A 113 -0.13 21.42 29.91
C ALA A 113 0.90 21.55 28.77
N ARG A 114 1.54 22.73 28.66
CA ARG A 114 2.54 23.00 27.63
C ARG A 114 3.78 22.13 27.87
N VAL A 115 4.24 21.45 26.83
CA VAL A 115 5.45 20.64 26.85
C VAL A 115 6.48 21.26 25.93
N THR A 116 7.68 21.44 26.48
CA THR A 116 8.86 21.94 25.75
C THR A 116 9.82 20.79 25.50
N TYR A 117 10.36 20.69 24.29
CA TYR A 117 11.28 19.63 23.91
C TYR A 117 12.29 20.11 22.87
N LEU A 118 13.51 19.59 22.97
CA LEU A 118 14.56 19.81 21.99
C LEU A 118 14.51 18.72 20.93
N TYR A 119 14.68 19.11 19.67
CA TYR A 119 14.87 18.17 18.57
C TYR A 119 15.91 18.71 17.59
N LEU A 120 16.57 17.79 16.88
CA LEU A 120 17.42 18.12 15.75
C LEU A 120 16.60 18.16 14.48
N SER A 121 16.88 19.01 13.50
CA SER A 121 16.16 18.99 12.22
C SER A 121 16.61 17.89 11.24
N SER A 122 17.82 17.33 11.39
CA SER A 122 18.44 16.43 10.38
C SER A 122 18.86 15.06 10.90
N HIS A 123 18.44 14.68 12.12
CA HIS A 123 18.92 13.44 12.73
C HIS A 123 18.61 12.22 11.84
N PRO A 124 19.55 11.26 11.68
CA PRO A 124 19.41 10.16 10.72
C PRO A 124 18.24 9.23 11.05
N SER A 125 17.81 9.16 12.31
CA SER A 125 16.64 8.36 12.71
C SER A 125 15.37 8.75 11.98
N TYR A 126 15.22 10.01 11.56
CA TYR A 126 14.05 10.46 10.81
C TYR A 126 13.94 9.85 9.42
N ALA A 127 14.99 9.21 8.89
CA ALA A 127 14.84 8.36 7.71
C ALA A 127 13.78 7.26 7.93
N LEU A 128 13.56 6.82 9.18
CA LEU A 128 12.50 5.86 9.51
C LEU A 128 11.09 6.45 9.39
N LEU A 129 10.91 7.78 9.43
CA LEU A 129 9.60 8.39 9.18
C LEU A 129 9.13 8.13 7.75
N LEU A 130 10.06 7.93 6.81
CA LEU A 130 9.75 7.55 5.43
C LEU A 130 9.08 6.17 5.36
N LEU A 131 9.28 5.30 6.36
CA LEU A 131 8.56 4.03 6.44
C LEU A 131 7.07 4.22 6.70
N ILE A 132 6.63 5.36 7.24
CA ILE A 132 5.20 5.67 7.38
C ILE A 132 4.59 5.96 6.00
N THR A 133 5.36 6.59 5.10
CA THR A 133 4.92 6.90 3.73
C THR A 133 5.07 5.72 2.78
N ALA A 134 6.12 4.89 2.95
CA ALA A 134 6.49 3.81 2.04
C ALA A 134 5.35 2.83 1.65
N PRO A 135 4.38 2.48 2.52
CA PRO A 135 3.25 1.64 2.15
C PRO A 135 2.43 2.18 0.98
N ILE A 136 2.31 3.50 0.83
CA ILE A 136 1.51 4.12 -0.25
C ILE A 136 2.06 3.72 -1.64
N PRO A 137 3.30 4.08 -2.01
CA PRO A 137 3.86 3.69 -3.30
C PRO A 137 4.10 2.17 -3.41
N ALA A 138 4.37 1.46 -2.30
CA ALA A 138 4.51 0.02 -2.30
C ALA A 138 3.20 -0.69 -2.73
N VAL A 139 2.05 -0.27 -2.18
CA VAL A 139 0.75 -0.81 -2.56
C VAL A 139 0.40 -0.42 -4.00
N MET A 140 0.69 0.81 -4.43
CA MET A 140 0.46 1.23 -5.82
C MET A 140 1.19 0.33 -6.82
N LEU A 141 2.43 -0.09 -6.51
CA LEU A 141 3.19 -1.04 -7.33
C LEU A 141 2.63 -2.47 -7.20
N ALA A 142 2.47 -2.97 -5.98
CA ALA A 142 2.07 -4.34 -5.72
C ALA A 142 0.67 -4.65 -6.27
N ALA A 143 -0.31 -3.76 -6.05
CA ALA A 143 -1.69 -3.94 -6.48
C ALA A 143 -1.85 -3.84 -8.00
N THR A 144 -0.87 -3.31 -8.73
CA THR A 144 -0.97 -3.07 -10.18
C THR A 144 -0.05 -3.93 -11.02
N THR A 145 0.78 -4.78 -10.40
CA THR A 145 1.79 -5.58 -11.12
C THR A 145 1.15 -6.50 -12.18
N ASN A 146 -0.06 -6.99 -11.92
CA ASN A 146 -0.80 -7.88 -12.84
C ASN A 146 -2.04 -7.24 -13.48
N GLN A 147 -2.25 -5.92 -13.32
CA GLN A 147 -3.48 -5.23 -13.76
C GLN A 147 -3.39 -4.61 -15.17
N GLY A 148 -2.68 -5.30 -16.08
CA GLY A 148 -2.44 -4.81 -17.44
C GLY A 148 -1.84 -3.39 -17.52
N ASP A 149 -2.00 -2.74 -18.67
CA ASP A 149 -1.37 -1.46 -19.00
C ASP A 149 -2.23 -0.24 -18.62
N SER A 150 -3.52 -0.44 -18.33
CA SER A 150 -4.43 0.62 -17.87
C SER A 150 -3.96 1.23 -16.54
N THR A 151 -3.42 0.39 -15.66
CA THR A 151 -2.89 0.77 -14.35
C THR A 151 -1.43 1.21 -14.36
N PHE A 152 -0.82 1.30 -15.54
CA PHE A 152 0.62 1.59 -15.68
C PHE A 152 1.05 2.86 -14.95
N TYR A 153 0.22 3.92 -14.99
CA TYR A 153 0.46 5.16 -14.24
C TYR A 153 0.68 4.93 -12.74
N TRP A 154 -0.16 4.11 -12.12
CA TRP A 154 -0.08 3.78 -10.70
C TRP A 154 1.16 2.94 -10.41
N ARG A 155 1.46 1.97 -11.28
CA ARG A 155 2.66 1.14 -11.17
C ARG A 155 3.93 1.98 -11.20
N ILE A 156 4.06 2.85 -12.20
CA ILE A 156 5.26 3.68 -12.36
C ILE A 156 5.37 4.71 -11.24
N THR A 157 4.26 5.30 -10.82
CA THR A 157 4.25 6.23 -9.67
C THR A 157 4.68 5.51 -8.39
N GLY A 158 4.27 4.25 -8.19
CA GLY A 158 4.75 3.41 -7.10
C GLY A 158 6.26 3.18 -7.13
N ILE A 159 6.81 2.80 -8.29
CA ILE A 159 8.27 2.62 -8.48
C ILE A 159 9.03 3.91 -8.19
N VAL A 160 8.59 5.02 -8.79
CA VAL A 160 9.21 6.34 -8.62
C VAL A 160 9.11 6.80 -7.16
N GLY A 161 7.96 6.61 -6.51
CA GLY A 161 7.76 6.95 -5.10
C GLY A 161 8.73 6.19 -4.19
N LEU A 162 8.89 4.88 -4.39
CA LEU A 162 9.88 4.09 -3.65
C LEU A 162 11.31 4.55 -3.91
N ALA A 163 11.64 4.88 -5.16
CA ALA A 163 12.97 5.39 -5.52
C ALA A 163 13.27 6.74 -4.84
N ILE A 164 12.30 7.67 -4.83
CA ILE A 164 12.42 8.97 -4.15
C ILE A 164 12.61 8.78 -2.65
N LEU A 165 11.78 7.94 -2.00
CA LEU A 165 11.92 7.66 -0.57
C LEU A 165 13.29 7.04 -0.24
N GLY A 166 13.76 6.10 -1.07
CA GLY A 166 15.10 5.52 -0.94
C GLY A 166 16.20 6.56 -1.08
N ALA A 167 16.09 7.46 -2.06
CA ALA A 167 17.04 8.56 -2.26
C ALA A 167 17.03 9.56 -1.10
N MET A 168 15.86 9.88 -0.53
CA MET A 168 15.73 10.73 0.65
C MET A 168 16.36 10.11 1.90
N ALA A 169 16.15 8.80 2.10
CA ALA A 169 16.78 8.06 3.19
C ALA A 169 18.32 8.06 3.02
N ALA A 170 18.80 7.77 1.82
CA ALA A 170 20.23 7.83 1.51
C ALA A 170 20.81 9.23 1.72
N ALA A 171 20.13 10.29 1.25
CA ALA A 171 20.55 11.67 1.42
C ALA A 171 20.71 12.05 2.90
N ARG A 172 19.79 11.60 3.77
CA ARG A 172 19.89 11.78 5.24
C ARG A 172 21.12 11.10 5.83
N VAL A 173 21.32 9.83 5.49
CA VAL A 173 22.45 9.03 6.00
C VAL A 173 23.78 9.63 5.53
N LEU A 174 23.88 10.00 4.25
CA LEU A 174 25.06 10.62 3.66
C LEU A 174 25.33 12.00 4.29
N ALA A 175 24.31 12.86 4.41
CA ALA A 175 24.45 14.17 5.05
C ALA A 175 25.01 14.07 6.47
N TRP A 176 24.56 13.08 7.23
CA TRP A 176 24.95 12.92 8.63
C TRP A 176 26.31 12.23 8.83
N TYR A 177 26.55 11.11 8.14
CA TYR A 177 27.72 10.27 8.39
C TYR A 177 28.91 10.60 7.49
N VAL A 178 28.66 10.97 6.24
CA VAL A 178 29.70 11.24 5.24
C VAL A 178 30.06 12.72 5.25
N PHE A 179 29.09 13.59 4.98
CA PHE A 179 29.32 15.03 4.90
C PHE A 179 29.36 15.72 6.26
N ARG A 180 28.86 15.06 7.31
CA ARG A 180 28.84 15.55 8.70
C ARG A 180 28.21 16.94 8.84
N PHE A 181 27.21 17.25 8.01
CA PHE A 181 26.56 18.54 8.02
C PHE A 181 25.96 18.85 9.40
N GLY A 182 26.43 19.96 9.99
CA GLY A 182 26.07 20.48 11.31
C GLY A 182 26.26 19.55 12.51
N ARG A 183 27.06 18.48 12.35
CA ARG A 183 27.48 17.62 13.47
C ARG A 183 28.38 18.37 14.47
N ALA A 184 29.30 19.19 13.97
CA ALA A 184 30.19 20.00 14.81
C ALA A 184 29.41 21.02 15.68
N GLN A 185 28.42 21.70 15.11
CA GLN A 185 27.55 22.63 15.86
C GLN A 185 26.73 21.92 16.95
N LEU A 186 26.39 20.65 16.73
CA LEU A 186 25.72 19.84 17.72
C LEU A 186 26.67 19.44 18.85
N ASP A 187 27.87 18.97 18.50
CA ASP A 187 28.88 18.56 19.48
C ASP A 187 29.26 19.76 20.39
N ASP A 188 29.38 20.97 19.83
CA ASP A 188 29.63 22.22 20.58
C ASP A 188 28.47 22.58 21.53
N GLN A 189 27.21 22.46 21.08
CA GLN A 189 26.03 22.75 21.91
C GLN A 189 25.80 21.69 22.99
N LEU A 190 26.28 20.46 22.78
CA LEU A 190 26.15 19.34 23.72
C LEU A 190 27.31 19.25 24.72
N ALA A 191 28.44 19.93 24.49
CA ALA A 191 29.61 19.92 25.36
C ALA A 191 29.32 20.36 26.81
N GLY A 192 28.27 21.15 27.03
CA GLY A 192 27.85 21.62 28.36
C GLY A 192 26.86 20.72 29.11
N LEU A 193 26.36 19.63 28.51
CA LEU A 193 25.37 18.76 29.13
C LEU A 193 26.04 17.53 29.78
N ALA A 194 25.69 17.23 31.04
CA ALA A 194 26.19 16.07 31.79
C ALA A 194 25.66 14.70 31.29
N VAL A 195 25.16 14.62 30.05
CA VAL A 195 24.53 13.42 29.47
C VAL A 195 25.34 12.97 28.26
N SER A 196 25.65 11.68 28.19
CA SER A 196 26.42 11.14 27.06
C SER A 196 25.69 11.36 25.72
N PRO A 197 26.36 11.80 24.65
CA PRO A 197 25.73 12.09 23.34
C PRO A 197 24.96 10.90 22.76
N ARG A 198 25.42 9.67 23.00
CA ARG A 198 24.72 8.44 22.58
C ARG A 198 23.38 8.25 23.29
N ARG A 199 23.34 8.45 24.61
CA ARG A 199 22.11 8.32 25.40
C ARG A 199 21.13 9.42 25.03
N LEU A 200 21.64 10.62 24.77
CA LEU A 200 20.84 11.74 24.32
C LEU A 200 20.22 11.49 22.94
N ALA A 201 21.01 11.06 21.94
CA ALA A 201 20.51 10.71 20.61
C ALA A 201 19.45 9.60 20.65
N TRP A 202 19.65 8.60 21.52
CA TRP A 202 18.69 7.52 21.73
C TRP A 202 17.36 8.01 22.29
N GLU A 203 17.37 8.72 23.41
CA GLU A 203 16.16 9.20 24.09
C GLU A 203 15.50 10.38 23.36
N ILE A 204 16.27 11.20 22.63
CA ILE A 204 15.74 12.37 21.92
C ILE A 204 15.20 12.00 20.54
N ALA A 205 15.93 11.21 19.76
CA ALA A 205 15.65 11.05 18.34
C ALA A 205 15.27 9.63 17.93
N TRP A 206 15.92 8.57 18.43
CA TRP A 206 15.62 7.20 18.00
C TRP A 206 14.35 6.65 18.62
N LYS A 207 14.25 6.67 19.95
CA LYS A 207 13.15 6.04 20.69
C LYS A 207 11.76 6.59 20.29
N PRO A 208 11.53 7.92 20.20
CA PRO A 208 10.23 8.44 19.78
C PRO A 208 9.86 8.05 18.35
N VAL A 209 10.84 8.04 17.44
CA VAL A 209 10.61 7.69 16.02
C VAL A 209 10.28 6.22 15.86
N LEU A 210 11.07 5.32 16.48
CA LEU A 210 10.82 3.89 16.44
C LEU A 210 9.45 3.56 17.02
N MET A 211 9.10 4.17 18.15
CA MET A 211 7.79 3.96 18.76
C MET A 211 6.65 4.46 17.88
N LEU A 212 6.79 5.63 17.24
CA LEU A 212 5.79 6.14 16.31
C LEU A 212 5.59 5.18 15.13
N VAL A 213 6.69 4.73 14.50
CA VAL A 213 6.63 3.78 13.38
C VAL A 213 5.96 2.48 13.80
N VAL A 214 6.42 1.86 14.90
CA VAL A 214 5.85 0.60 15.40
C VAL A 214 4.37 0.77 15.72
N LEU A 215 3.99 1.86 16.37
CA LEU A 215 2.59 2.13 16.71
C LEU A 215 1.72 2.28 15.44
N MET A 216 2.16 3.06 14.46
CA MET A 216 1.41 3.26 13.21
C MET A 216 1.24 1.94 12.45
N TYR A 217 2.29 1.14 12.35
CA TYR A 217 2.21 -0.18 11.73
C TYR A 217 1.35 -1.15 12.56
N ALA A 218 1.44 -1.14 13.88
CA ALA A 218 0.62 -2.01 14.72
C ALA A 218 -0.89 -1.70 14.56
N ILE A 219 -1.27 -0.41 14.58
CA ILE A 219 -2.67 0.02 14.43
C ILE A 219 -3.26 -0.41 13.09
N VAL A 220 -2.48 -0.41 12.01
CA VAL A 220 -2.96 -0.74 10.67
C VAL A 220 -2.79 -2.22 10.35
N CYS A 221 -1.61 -2.79 10.57
CA CYS A 221 -1.28 -4.15 10.16
C CYS A 221 -1.93 -5.22 11.05
N ILE A 222 -2.19 -4.98 12.34
CA ILE A 222 -2.83 -5.99 13.20
C ILE A 222 -4.28 -6.26 12.76
N PRO A 223 -5.15 -5.24 12.57
CA PRO A 223 -6.50 -5.47 12.03
C PRO A 223 -6.48 -6.10 10.65
N LEU A 224 -5.61 -5.63 9.74
CA LEU A 224 -5.51 -6.19 8.39
C LEU A 224 -5.07 -7.65 8.41
N ALA A 225 -4.08 -8.01 9.23
CA ALA A 225 -3.64 -9.39 9.40
C ALA A 225 -4.76 -10.26 9.96
N TRP A 226 -5.53 -9.75 10.93
CA TRP A 226 -6.69 -10.46 11.47
C TRP A 226 -7.77 -10.69 10.41
N MET A 227 -8.11 -9.66 9.64
CA MET A 227 -9.07 -9.76 8.53
C MET A 227 -8.61 -10.80 7.50
N TRP A 228 -7.34 -10.76 7.12
CA TRP A 228 -6.75 -11.71 6.17
C TRP A 228 -6.76 -13.16 6.70
N ILE A 229 -6.41 -13.36 7.98
CA ILE A 229 -6.48 -14.69 8.62
C ILE A 229 -7.93 -15.18 8.68
N ALA A 230 -8.87 -14.30 9.03
CA ALA A 230 -10.29 -14.63 9.08
C ALA A 230 -10.82 -15.05 7.70
N GLU A 231 -10.46 -14.30 6.66
CA GLU A 231 -10.79 -14.62 5.27
C GLU A 231 -10.19 -15.98 4.84
N LYS A 232 -8.90 -16.23 5.09
CA LYS A 232 -8.27 -17.53 4.75
C LYS A 232 -8.91 -18.69 5.52
N ARG A 233 -9.32 -18.49 6.77
CA ARG A 233 -10.10 -19.48 7.51
C ARG A 233 -11.46 -19.71 6.88
N THR A 234 -12.21 -18.66 6.55
CA THR A 234 -13.50 -18.79 5.87
C THR A 234 -13.36 -19.57 4.57
N ILE A 235 -12.38 -19.22 3.73
CA ILE A 235 -12.10 -19.93 2.49
C ILE A 235 -11.78 -21.40 2.77
N ALA A 236 -10.93 -21.71 3.75
CA ALA A 236 -10.56 -23.09 4.07
C ALA A 236 -11.76 -23.97 4.50
N HIS A 237 -12.80 -23.38 5.09
CA HIS A 237 -14.03 -24.09 5.49
C HIS A 237 -15.08 -24.19 4.37
N LEU A 238 -14.87 -23.53 3.22
CA LEU A 238 -15.76 -23.73 2.08
C LEU A 238 -15.64 -25.17 1.58
N PRO A 239 -16.76 -25.80 1.22
CA PRO A 239 -16.73 -27.12 0.60
C PRO A 239 -16.01 -27.06 -0.76
N GLU A 240 -15.38 -28.17 -1.12
CA GLU A 240 -14.74 -28.33 -2.43
C GLU A 240 -15.81 -28.51 -3.51
N ALA A 241 -15.58 -27.92 -4.67
CA ALA A 241 -16.49 -27.95 -5.80
C ALA A 241 -16.56 -29.36 -6.37
N THR A 242 -17.79 -29.82 -6.57
CA THR A 242 -18.12 -31.12 -7.16
C THR A 242 -19.11 -30.91 -8.29
N VAL A 243 -19.31 -31.90 -9.16
CA VAL A 243 -20.35 -31.78 -10.19
C VAL A 243 -21.77 -31.80 -9.58
N ALA A 244 -21.94 -32.30 -8.36
CA ALA A 244 -23.21 -32.22 -7.64
C ALA A 244 -23.64 -30.77 -7.30
N ASP A 245 -22.74 -29.80 -7.45
CA ASP A 245 -23.02 -28.39 -7.20
C ASP A 245 -23.80 -27.68 -8.33
N ILE A 246 -24.16 -28.34 -9.44
CA ILE A 246 -24.92 -27.76 -10.57
C ILE A 246 -26.26 -27.11 -10.15
N GLY A 247 -26.81 -27.42 -8.97
CA GLY A 247 -28.03 -26.80 -8.42
C GLY A 247 -27.79 -25.84 -7.24
N HIS A 248 -26.54 -25.49 -6.93
CA HIS A 248 -26.16 -24.66 -5.78
C HIS A 248 -25.65 -23.27 -6.21
N ALA A 249 -26.25 -22.67 -7.23
CA ALA A 249 -25.87 -21.33 -7.67
C ALA A 249 -25.97 -20.30 -6.55
N GLY A 250 -25.03 -19.36 -6.58
CA GLY A 250 -24.90 -18.36 -5.52
C GLY A 250 -23.89 -18.74 -4.45
N GLU A 251 -23.62 -20.02 -4.25
CA GLU A 251 -22.72 -20.50 -3.21
C GLU A 251 -21.26 -20.46 -3.64
N TYR A 252 -20.37 -20.26 -2.67
CA TYR A 252 -18.94 -20.29 -2.89
C TYR A 252 -18.39 -21.69 -2.64
N ARG A 253 -17.48 -22.12 -3.51
CA ARG A 253 -16.77 -23.39 -3.44
C ARG A 253 -15.28 -23.18 -3.62
N ARG A 254 -14.49 -24.02 -2.96
CA ARG A 254 -13.06 -24.18 -3.25
C ARG A 254 -12.89 -25.08 -4.47
N VAL A 255 -12.00 -24.73 -5.38
CA VAL A 255 -11.68 -25.56 -6.53
C VAL A 255 -10.24 -26.00 -6.41
N GLN A 256 -10.03 -27.31 -6.46
CA GLN A 256 -8.72 -27.93 -6.48
C GLN A 256 -8.72 -29.03 -7.54
N GLY A 257 -7.79 -28.95 -8.49
CA GLY A 257 -7.76 -29.93 -9.57
C GLY A 257 -6.67 -29.67 -10.60
N ARG A 258 -6.57 -30.55 -11.60
CA ARG A 258 -5.57 -30.44 -12.67
C ARG A 258 -6.15 -29.65 -13.85
N PRO A 259 -5.42 -28.71 -14.44
CA PRO A 259 -5.82 -28.10 -15.69
C PRO A 259 -6.10 -29.16 -16.76
N ALA A 260 -7.31 -29.15 -17.30
CA ALA A 260 -7.78 -30.08 -18.33
C ALA A 260 -7.78 -29.45 -19.73
N SER A 261 -7.56 -28.14 -19.80
CA SER A 261 -7.42 -27.38 -21.04
C SER A 261 -6.35 -26.31 -20.90
N GLU A 262 -5.89 -25.79 -22.05
CA GLU A 262 -5.27 -24.48 -22.08
C GLU A 262 -6.29 -23.40 -21.69
N PRO A 263 -5.85 -22.27 -21.10
CA PRO A 263 -6.71 -21.14 -20.82
C PRO A 263 -7.22 -20.51 -22.12
N VAL A 264 -8.51 -20.21 -22.17
CA VAL A 264 -9.15 -19.46 -23.27
C VAL A 264 -9.31 -18.00 -22.86
N TYR A 265 -8.99 -17.09 -23.77
CA TYR A 265 -9.10 -15.65 -23.57
C TYR A 265 -10.04 -15.09 -24.64
N TRP A 266 -11.26 -14.73 -24.24
CA TRP A 266 -12.28 -14.21 -25.15
C TRP A 266 -12.23 -12.69 -25.29
N ALA A 267 -11.57 -12.02 -24.35
CA ALA A 267 -11.40 -10.59 -24.45
C ALA A 267 -10.43 -10.21 -25.58
N PRO A 268 -10.77 -9.17 -26.37
CA PRO A 268 -10.21 -8.98 -27.69
C PRO A 268 -8.81 -8.42 -27.61
N ARG A 269 -8.09 -8.61 -28.71
CA ARG A 269 -6.79 -8.02 -29.04
C ARG A 269 -6.86 -6.49 -29.01
N GLY A 270 -6.96 -5.88 -27.83
CA GLY A 270 -7.10 -4.44 -27.71
C GLY A 270 -5.86 -3.76 -28.27
N THR A 271 -6.05 -3.03 -29.37
CA THR A 271 -5.00 -2.19 -29.93
C THR A 271 -4.93 -0.91 -29.11
N GLY A 272 -3.84 -0.72 -28.37
CA GLY A 272 -3.60 0.49 -27.57
C GLY A 272 -3.49 0.24 -26.07
N ARG A 273 -3.23 1.32 -25.34
CA ARG A 273 -2.95 1.29 -23.91
C ARG A 273 -4.19 0.86 -23.12
N GLY A 274 -4.08 -0.24 -22.37
CA GLY A 274 -5.21 -0.86 -21.66
C GLY A 274 -5.91 -1.99 -22.44
N GLY A 275 -5.48 -2.27 -23.66
CA GLY A 275 -5.99 -3.37 -24.49
C GLY A 275 -5.73 -4.78 -23.96
N ASN A 276 -4.94 -4.90 -22.89
CA ASN A 276 -4.70 -6.12 -22.13
C ASN A 276 -5.45 -6.16 -20.79
N ASN A 277 -6.26 -5.14 -20.46
CA ASN A 277 -6.97 -5.00 -19.20
C ASN A 277 -8.49 -5.26 -19.34
N TYR A 278 -8.83 -6.28 -20.12
CA TYR A 278 -10.19 -6.77 -20.22
C TYR A 278 -10.40 -7.97 -19.30
N ALA A 279 -11.64 -8.20 -18.87
CA ALA A 279 -12.09 -9.45 -18.25
C ALA A 279 -12.73 -10.34 -19.33
N GLY A 280 -12.75 -11.66 -19.12
CA GLY A 280 -13.13 -12.60 -20.18
C GLY A 280 -12.08 -13.66 -20.46
N ALA A 281 -11.85 -14.53 -19.48
CA ALA A 281 -11.02 -15.72 -19.66
C ALA A 281 -11.64 -16.92 -18.95
N GLY A 282 -11.20 -18.11 -19.31
CA GLY A 282 -11.64 -19.31 -18.62
C GLY A 282 -10.71 -20.50 -18.83
N ILE A 283 -10.90 -21.53 -18.02
CA ILE A 283 -10.12 -22.77 -18.08
C ILE A 283 -10.94 -23.95 -17.57
N LEU A 284 -10.74 -25.13 -18.15
CA LEU A 284 -11.25 -26.39 -17.60
C LEU A 284 -10.30 -26.98 -16.58
N VAL A 285 -10.87 -27.49 -15.50
CA VAL A 285 -10.14 -28.19 -14.43
C VAL A 285 -10.83 -29.52 -14.17
N ASP A 286 -10.06 -30.61 -14.19
CA ASP A 286 -10.52 -31.93 -13.78
C ASP A 286 -10.59 -31.99 -12.25
N LEU A 287 -11.76 -32.36 -11.74
CA LEU A 287 -12.04 -32.46 -10.31
C LEU A 287 -11.65 -33.85 -9.77
N ALA A 288 -11.32 -33.93 -8.48
CA ALA A 288 -10.83 -35.16 -7.84
C ALA A 288 -11.90 -36.25 -7.69
N ASP A 289 -13.17 -35.87 -7.60
CA ASP A 289 -14.34 -36.75 -7.47
C ASP A 289 -14.87 -37.27 -8.81
N GLY A 290 -14.30 -36.80 -9.92
CA GLY A 290 -14.72 -37.11 -11.28
C GLY A 290 -15.61 -36.01 -11.87
N GLY A 291 -15.37 -35.69 -13.14
CA GLY A 291 -16.04 -34.57 -13.82
C GLY A 291 -15.17 -33.32 -13.88
N GLN A 292 -15.77 -32.20 -14.29
CA GLN A 292 -15.03 -30.97 -14.60
C GLN A 292 -15.62 -29.72 -13.97
N ALA A 293 -14.76 -28.76 -13.64
CA ALA A 293 -15.15 -27.39 -13.38
C ALA A 293 -14.71 -26.49 -14.54
N LEU A 294 -15.64 -25.70 -15.07
CA LEU A 294 -15.30 -24.57 -15.95
C LEU A 294 -15.20 -23.32 -15.09
N LEU A 295 -13.98 -22.82 -14.97
CA LEU A 295 -13.65 -21.62 -14.21
C LEU A 295 -13.66 -20.41 -15.13
N LEU A 296 -14.42 -19.39 -14.76
CA LEU A 296 -14.66 -18.20 -15.57
C LEU A 296 -14.17 -16.95 -14.83
N ALA A 297 -13.29 -16.20 -15.48
CA ALA A 297 -12.70 -14.97 -14.97
C ALA A 297 -13.56 -13.75 -15.35
N GLU A 298 -14.65 -13.56 -14.61
CA GLU A 298 -15.54 -12.40 -14.76
C GLU A 298 -15.02 -11.20 -13.98
N SER A 299 -14.68 -11.42 -12.71
CA SER A 299 -14.29 -10.33 -11.79
C SER A 299 -12.84 -9.91 -11.95
N MET A 300 -12.03 -10.64 -12.74
CA MET A 300 -10.59 -10.45 -12.86
C MET A 300 -10.15 -10.08 -14.27
N SER A 301 -9.12 -9.24 -14.37
CA SER A 301 -8.49 -8.93 -15.64
C SER A 301 -7.82 -10.18 -16.23
N VAL A 302 -7.67 -10.23 -17.55
CA VAL A 302 -6.91 -11.28 -18.25
C VAL A 302 -5.48 -11.37 -17.74
N ALA A 303 -4.87 -10.25 -17.38
CA ALA A 303 -3.52 -10.22 -16.83
C ALA A 303 -3.46 -10.82 -15.40
N ASP A 304 -4.46 -10.58 -14.55
CA ASP A 304 -4.58 -11.28 -13.26
C ASP A 304 -4.80 -12.77 -13.45
N PHE A 305 -5.69 -13.16 -14.37
CA PHE A 305 -5.93 -14.56 -14.68
C PHE A 305 -4.66 -15.26 -15.19
N ARG A 306 -3.86 -14.61 -16.04
CA ARG A 306 -2.52 -15.09 -16.42
C ARG A 306 -1.60 -15.23 -15.20
N GLY A 307 -1.65 -14.30 -14.27
CA GLY A 307 -0.93 -14.38 -13.00
C GLY A 307 -1.35 -15.59 -12.15
N VAL A 308 -2.65 -15.92 -12.12
CA VAL A 308 -3.15 -17.14 -11.48
C VAL A 308 -2.61 -18.38 -12.18
N MET A 309 -2.72 -18.44 -13.52
CA MET A 309 -2.22 -19.59 -14.30
C MET A 309 -0.71 -19.80 -14.16
N ALA A 310 0.08 -18.72 -14.07
CA ALA A 310 1.52 -18.81 -13.86
C ALA A 310 1.89 -19.49 -12.53
N ARG A 311 1.04 -19.38 -11.50
CA ARG A 311 1.22 -20.08 -10.21
C ARG A 311 0.83 -21.56 -10.26
N THR A 312 0.06 -21.97 -11.27
CA THR A 312 -0.39 -23.35 -11.51
C THR A 312 0.69 -24.24 -12.13
N GLY A 313 1.87 -23.70 -12.48
CA GLY A 313 2.99 -24.45 -13.08
C GLY A 313 3.49 -25.66 -12.26
N SER A 314 3.03 -25.85 -11.02
CA SER A 314 3.24 -27.04 -10.20
C SER A 314 2.27 -28.21 -10.49
N GLY A 315 1.38 -28.08 -11.47
CA GLY A 315 0.49 -29.15 -11.96
C GLY A 315 -0.87 -29.26 -11.27
N GLU A 316 -1.19 -28.36 -10.34
CA GLU A 316 -2.49 -28.32 -9.64
C GLU A 316 -2.96 -26.86 -9.49
N LEU A 317 -4.20 -26.59 -9.87
CA LEU A 317 -4.85 -25.30 -9.72
C LEU A 317 -5.61 -25.28 -8.39
N ARG A 318 -5.41 -24.23 -7.59
CA ARG A 318 -6.17 -23.97 -6.37
C ARG A 318 -6.80 -22.58 -6.46
N ALA A 319 -8.12 -22.54 -6.40
CA ALA A 319 -8.89 -21.31 -6.50
C ALA A 319 -10.16 -21.37 -5.65
N THR A 320 -10.88 -20.26 -5.60
CA THR A 320 -12.22 -20.18 -5.02
C THR A 320 -13.13 -19.54 -6.07
N GLY A 321 -14.36 -20.02 -6.17
CA GLY A 321 -15.31 -19.47 -7.12
C GLY A 321 -16.74 -19.54 -6.61
N LYS A 322 -17.59 -18.71 -7.20
CA LYS A 322 -19.03 -18.71 -6.98
C LYS A 322 -19.68 -19.59 -8.04
N VAL A 323 -20.47 -20.56 -7.62
CA VAL A 323 -21.22 -21.44 -8.53
C VAL A 323 -22.30 -20.65 -9.25
N ILE A 324 -22.46 -20.90 -10.53
CA ILE A 324 -23.52 -20.33 -11.38
C ILE A 324 -24.23 -21.43 -12.15
N ASP A 325 -25.52 -21.23 -12.43
CA ASP A 325 -26.33 -22.18 -13.19
C ASP A 325 -26.08 -22.03 -14.70
N GLU A 326 -25.95 -20.79 -15.16
CA GLU A 326 -25.81 -20.46 -16.57
C GLU A 326 -24.97 -19.20 -16.81
N ILE A 327 -24.48 -19.06 -18.04
CA ILE A 327 -23.83 -17.83 -18.50
C ILE A 327 -24.89 -16.89 -19.06
N THR A 328 -25.01 -15.72 -18.44
CA THR A 328 -26.02 -14.72 -18.81
C THR A 328 -25.68 -14.01 -20.12
N ALA A 329 -26.70 -13.40 -20.75
CA ALA A 329 -26.50 -12.60 -21.96
C ALA A 329 -25.52 -11.43 -21.76
N ASP A 330 -25.53 -10.81 -20.57
CA ASP A 330 -24.59 -9.75 -20.23
C ASP A 330 -23.16 -10.27 -20.12
N GLN A 331 -22.96 -11.45 -19.52
CA GLN A 331 -21.63 -12.04 -19.43
C GLN A 331 -21.07 -12.41 -20.81
N ARG A 332 -21.91 -12.90 -21.72
CA ARG A 332 -21.54 -13.10 -23.13
C ARG A 332 -21.19 -11.79 -23.82
N ARG A 333 -21.99 -10.74 -23.60
CA ARG A 333 -21.81 -9.43 -24.24
C ARG A 333 -20.56 -8.69 -23.76
N TYR A 334 -20.30 -8.66 -22.46
CA TYR A 334 -19.26 -7.82 -21.86
C TYR A 334 -17.95 -8.55 -21.61
N TYR A 335 -17.97 -9.86 -21.39
CA TYR A 335 -16.76 -10.67 -21.15
C TYR A 335 -16.47 -11.67 -22.27
N GLY A 336 -17.37 -11.79 -23.25
CA GLY A 336 -17.17 -12.67 -24.40
C GLY A 336 -17.25 -14.16 -24.05
N PHE A 337 -17.78 -14.53 -22.89
CA PHE A 337 -17.81 -15.92 -22.44
C PHE A 337 -18.50 -16.82 -23.48
N ASP A 338 -17.75 -17.80 -23.95
CA ASP A 338 -18.20 -18.79 -24.91
C ASP A 338 -17.82 -20.19 -24.42
N PRO A 339 -18.73 -20.91 -23.73
CA PRO A 339 -18.51 -22.28 -23.28
C PRO A 339 -18.16 -23.24 -24.40
N ASP A 340 -18.61 -22.97 -25.61
CA ASP A 340 -18.41 -23.82 -26.78
C ASP A 340 -16.96 -23.77 -27.28
N ALA A 341 -16.16 -22.81 -26.78
CA ALA A 341 -14.71 -22.79 -26.96
C ALA A 341 -13.97 -23.92 -26.22
N PHE A 342 -14.67 -24.66 -25.34
CA PHE A 342 -14.14 -25.84 -24.66
C PHE A 342 -14.77 -27.13 -25.17
N ALA A 343 -14.08 -28.25 -24.92
CA ALA A 343 -14.63 -29.57 -25.19
C ALA A 343 -15.99 -29.78 -24.49
N ALA A 344 -16.83 -30.67 -25.04
CA ALA A 344 -18.12 -31.02 -24.42
C ALA A 344 -17.93 -31.57 -22.98
N PRO A 345 -18.90 -31.38 -22.08
CA PRO A 345 -18.85 -31.94 -20.73
C PRO A 345 -18.64 -33.47 -20.76
N PRO A 346 -17.78 -34.03 -19.88
CA PRO A 346 -17.62 -35.47 -19.76
C PRO A 346 -18.92 -36.11 -19.21
N PRO A 347 -19.07 -37.45 -19.27
CA PRO A 347 -20.24 -38.15 -18.71
C PRO A 347 -20.47 -37.88 -17.22
N GLY A 348 -19.40 -37.56 -16.48
CA GLY A 348 -19.46 -37.15 -15.07
C GLY A 348 -20.00 -35.74 -14.85
N GLY A 349 -20.25 -34.97 -15.91
CA GLY A 349 -20.82 -33.62 -15.92
C GLY A 349 -19.80 -32.49 -15.68
N ARG A 350 -20.31 -31.25 -15.67
CA ARG A 350 -19.51 -30.03 -15.53
C ARG A 350 -20.23 -28.98 -14.70
N VAL A 351 -19.54 -28.45 -13.68
CA VAL A 351 -20.01 -27.31 -12.89
C VAL A 351 -19.38 -26.01 -13.40
N LEU A 352 -20.14 -24.91 -13.38
CA LEU A 352 -19.66 -23.59 -13.76
C LEU A 352 -19.34 -22.77 -12.52
N LEU A 353 -18.16 -22.15 -12.47
CA LEU A 353 -17.79 -21.25 -11.38
C LEU A 353 -17.19 -19.94 -11.89
N LEU A 354 -17.65 -18.83 -11.30
CA LEU A 354 -17.00 -17.53 -11.44
C LEU A 354 -15.85 -17.45 -10.46
N LEU A 355 -14.63 -17.30 -10.98
CA LEU A 355 -13.43 -17.14 -10.18
C LEU A 355 -13.51 -15.88 -9.32
N SER A 356 -13.18 -16.05 -8.05
CA SER A 356 -12.94 -14.95 -7.10
C SER A 356 -11.46 -14.57 -7.12
N TYR A 357 -11.15 -13.34 -6.74
CA TYR A 357 -9.77 -12.92 -6.55
C TYR A 357 -9.08 -13.78 -5.46
N PRO A 358 -7.83 -14.23 -5.69
CA PRO A 358 -7.10 -15.13 -4.77
C PRO A 358 -6.53 -14.48 -3.50
#